data_AF-A0A349TND2-F1
#
_entry.id   AF-A0A349TND2-F1
#
_cell.length_a   1.000
_cell.length_b   1.000
_cell.length_c   1.000
_cell.angle_alpha   90.00
_cell.angle_beta   90.00
_cell.angle_gamma   90.00
#
_symmetry.space_group_name_H-M   'P 1'
#
loop_
_entity.id
_entity.type
_entity.pdbx_description
1 polymer ?
#
loop_
_entity_poly.entity_id
_entity_poly.type
_entity_poly.pdbx_seq_one_letter_code
_entity_poly.pdbx_strand_id
1 'polypeptide(L)'
;QQRQARVPAEFSNLPIQAVFTKALTGLAAVINDNPISQCSLLRLASRSEEGTRDPLQFAANGVLKIAASKQVDRELEPESGDISARVTLVIDILEPWHVTAPHATAGSFESLIVALSEGAGWETVAINYPEPTGTLQSGDAEVGIYSGVVTIELHASRLAQGGAAENRLSINAYIQLCDDEKCLLPEKLTLVV
;
A
#
# COMPACT_ATOMS: atom_id res chain seq x y z
N GLN A 1 -18.19 18.83 -20.40
CA GLN A 1 -17.98 17.99 -21.61
C GLN A 1 -17.48 16.62 -21.16
N GLN A 2 -18.31 15.58 -21.27
CA GLN A 2 -17.86 14.20 -21.03
C GLN A 2 -16.91 13.79 -22.17
N ARG A 3 -15.64 13.58 -21.86
CA ARG A 3 -14.70 12.91 -22.78
C ARG A 3 -15.03 11.43 -22.78
N GLN A 4 -15.90 11.00 -23.69
CA GLN A 4 -16.01 9.59 -24.01
C GLN A 4 -14.73 9.18 -24.74
N ALA A 5 -13.96 8.26 -24.15
CA ALA A 5 -12.84 7.63 -24.82
C ALA A 5 -13.40 6.83 -26.01
N ARG A 6 -13.39 7.44 -27.20
CA ARG A 6 -13.80 6.74 -28.43
C ARG A 6 -12.70 5.77 -28.80
N VAL A 7 -12.99 4.48 -28.67
CA VAL A 7 -12.18 3.44 -29.28
C VAL A 7 -12.23 3.68 -30.80
N PRO A 8 -11.08 3.89 -31.48
CA PRO A 8 -11.08 4.11 -32.92
C PRO A 8 -11.73 2.94 -33.65
N ALA A 9 -12.43 3.21 -34.76
CA ALA A 9 -13.27 2.21 -35.46
C ALA A 9 -12.50 0.95 -35.88
N GLU A 10 -11.18 1.07 -36.09
CA GLU A 10 -10.24 -0.01 -36.40
C GLU A 10 -10.05 -1.03 -35.27
N PHE A 11 -10.49 -0.73 -34.04
CA PHE A 11 -10.42 -1.62 -32.88
C PHE A 11 -11.80 -2.16 -32.47
N SER A 12 -12.90 -1.71 -33.09
CA SER A 12 -14.26 -2.05 -32.68
C SER A 12 -14.65 -3.52 -32.91
N ASN A 13 -13.96 -4.21 -33.81
CA ASN A 13 -14.22 -5.61 -34.17
C ASN A 13 -13.17 -6.60 -33.62
N LEU A 14 -12.20 -6.11 -32.83
CA LEU A 14 -11.16 -6.97 -32.27
C LEU A 14 -11.59 -7.48 -30.89
N PRO A 15 -11.22 -8.72 -30.51
CA PRO A 15 -11.35 -9.17 -29.14
C PRO A 15 -10.57 -8.24 -28.22
N ILE A 16 -11.11 -7.94 -27.04
CA ILE A 16 -10.57 -6.95 -26.09
C ILE A 16 -9.07 -7.16 -25.83
N GLN A 17 -8.64 -8.42 -25.72
CA GLN A 17 -7.23 -8.77 -25.52
C GLN A 17 -6.33 -8.31 -26.67
N ALA A 18 -6.77 -8.47 -27.92
CA ALA A 18 -6.03 -8.01 -29.09
C ALA A 18 -5.96 -6.48 -29.18
N VAL A 19 -7.01 -5.78 -28.72
CA VAL A 19 -6.99 -4.32 -28.60
C VAL A 19 -5.93 -3.88 -27.59
N PHE A 20 -5.88 -4.52 -26.42
CA PHE A 20 -4.85 -4.23 -25.40
C PHE A 20 -3.44 -4.50 -25.90
N THR A 21 -3.19 -5.65 -26.52
CA THR A 21 -1.86 -5.98 -27.06
C THR A 21 -1.42 -4.95 -28.09
N LYS A 22 -2.30 -4.58 -29.02
CA LYS A 22 -1.97 -3.62 -30.08
C LYS A 22 -1.75 -2.20 -29.54
N ALA A 23 -2.53 -1.78 -28.55
CA ALA A 23 -2.33 -0.50 -27.86
C ALA A 23 -1.00 -0.47 -27.09
N LEU A 24 -0.64 -1.55 -26.40
CA LEU A 24 0.64 -1.68 -25.69
C LEU A 24 1.83 -1.67 -26.66
N THR A 25 1.75 -2.38 -27.78
CA THR A 25 2.80 -2.36 -28.81
C THR A 25 2.97 -0.98 -29.43
N GLY A 26 1.87 -0.28 -29.72
CA GLY A 26 1.91 1.09 -30.24
C GLY A 26 2.52 2.07 -29.23
N LEU A 27 2.15 1.95 -27.95
CA LEU A 27 2.72 2.76 -26.89
C LEU A 27 4.23 2.51 -26.71
N ALA A 28 4.67 1.25 -26.81
CA ALA A 28 6.09 0.89 -26.73
C ALA A 28 6.91 1.56 -27.85
N ALA A 29 6.39 1.57 -29.08
CA ALA A 29 7.04 2.27 -30.19
C ALA A 29 7.18 3.78 -29.92
N VAL A 30 6.13 4.43 -29.41
CA VAL A 30 6.14 5.86 -29.07
C VAL A 30 7.11 6.18 -27.93
N ILE A 31 7.20 5.32 -26.91
CA ILE A 31 8.18 5.48 -25.82
C ILE A 31 9.61 5.36 -26.36
N ASN A 32 9.87 4.40 -27.25
CA ASN A 32 11.19 4.20 -27.84
C ASN A 32 11.62 5.38 -28.73
N ASP A 33 10.69 5.96 -29.49
CA ASP A 33 10.97 7.11 -30.36
C ASP A 33 11.23 8.40 -29.57
N ASN A 34 10.61 8.56 -28.39
CA ASN A 34 10.79 9.76 -27.57
C ASN A 34 10.75 9.46 -26.06
N PRO A 35 11.82 8.88 -25.50
CA PRO A 35 11.85 8.46 -24.10
C PRO A 35 11.74 9.65 -23.13
N ILE A 36 12.35 10.79 -23.46
CA ILE A 36 12.37 11.99 -22.61
C ILE A 36 10.95 12.57 -22.40
N SER A 37 10.07 12.44 -23.40
CA SER A 37 8.68 12.90 -23.28
C SER A 37 7.80 11.97 -22.43
N GLN A 38 8.33 10.80 -22.05
CA GLN A 38 7.61 9.75 -21.33
C GLN A 38 8.29 9.39 -20.00
N CYS A 39 9.03 10.32 -19.39
CA CYS A 39 9.72 10.11 -18.10
C CYS A 39 8.82 9.52 -17.00
N SER A 40 7.54 9.87 -16.95
CA SER A 40 6.58 9.31 -15.98
C SER A 40 6.36 7.80 -16.17
N LEU A 41 6.28 7.33 -17.42
CA LEU A 41 6.11 5.92 -17.78
C LEU A 41 7.44 5.16 -17.65
N LEU A 42 8.56 5.76 -18.04
CA LEU A 42 9.88 5.18 -17.84
C LEU A 42 10.23 5.04 -16.35
N ARG A 43 9.82 6.00 -15.50
CA ARG A 43 9.96 5.88 -14.05
C ARG A 43 9.11 4.74 -13.49
N LEU A 44 7.91 4.51 -14.02
CA LEU A 44 7.09 3.36 -13.64
C LEU A 44 7.70 2.03 -14.11
N ALA A 45 8.27 2.01 -15.32
CA ALA A 45 8.99 0.86 -15.85
C ALA A 45 10.26 0.56 -15.04
N SER A 46 11.09 1.57 -14.74
CA SER A 46 12.27 1.49 -13.87
C SER A 46 11.92 0.95 -12.50
N ARG A 47 10.84 1.47 -11.87
CA ARG A 47 10.33 0.93 -10.59
C ARG A 47 9.87 -0.51 -10.69
N SER A 48 9.29 -0.90 -11.82
CA SER A 48 8.92 -2.29 -12.09
C SER A 48 10.14 -3.20 -12.32
N GLU A 49 11.25 -2.69 -12.85
CA GLU A 49 12.50 -3.44 -13.08
C GLU A 49 13.37 -3.51 -11.81
N GLU A 50 13.36 -2.46 -11.00
CA GLU A 50 13.94 -2.39 -9.64
C GLU A 50 13.17 -3.26 -8.63
N GLY A 51 12.13 -3.97 -9.07
CA GLY A 51 11.35 -4.93 -8.28
C GLY A 51 10.30 -4.31 -7.37
N THR A 52 10.19 -2.98 -7.28
CA THR A 52 9.17 -2.31 -6.45
C THR A 52 7.94 -1.95 -7.28
N ARG A 53 7.03 -2.92 -7.42
CA ARG A 53 5.64 -2.68 -7.83
C ARG A 53 4.76 -2.18 -6.69
N ASP A 54 5.36 -2.04 -5.52
CA ASP A 54 4.68 -1.79 -4.27
C ASP A 54 4.17 -0.34 -4.22
N PRO A 55 2.88 -0.10 -3.92
CA PRO A 55 2.40 1.23 -3.60
C PRO A 55 3.27 1.87 -2.52
N LEU A 56 3.59 3.14 -2.75
CA LEU A 56 4.47 3.94 -1.91
C LEU A 56 3.78 5.24 -1.54
N GLN A 57 3.73 5.55 -0.24
CA GLN A 57 3.21 6.81 0.28
C GLN A 57 4.23 7.47 1.22
N PHE A 58 4.08 8.78 1.41
CA PHE A 58 4.88 9.58 2.32
C PHE A 58 3.96 10.36 3.26
N ALA A 59 4.39 10.60 4.49
CA ALA A 59 3.74 11.48 5.46
C ALA A 59 4.71 12.56 5.96
N ALA A 60 4.19 13.59 6.62
CA ALA A 60 4.97 14.60 7.32
C ALA A 60 6.12 15.19 6.48
N ASN A 61 5.81 15.63 5.26
CA ASN A 61 6.78 16.20 4.32
C ASN A 61 7.97 15.27 3.96
N GLY A 62 7.75 13.95 3.99
CA GLY A 62 8.76 12.95 3.58
C GLY A 62 9.60 12.39 4.72
N VAL A 63 9.29 12.74 5.96
CA VAL A 63 9.93 12.18 7.17
C VAL A 63 9.63 10.69 7.33
N LEU A 64 8.44 10.28 6.91
CA LEU A 64 8.02 8.88 6.91
C LEU A 64 7.68 8.44 5.49
N LYS A 65 8.15 7.24 5.18
CA LYS A 65 7.88 6.53 3.93
C LYS A 65 7.25 5.19 4.27
N ILE A 66 6.15 4.85 3.60
CA ILE A 66 5.50 3.54 3.76
C ILE A 66 5.32 2.88 2.40
N ALA A 67 5.77 1.63 2.30
CA ALA A 67 5.57 0.77 1.15
C ALA A 67 4.74 -0.45 1.56
N ALA A 68 3.92 -0.97 0.65
CA ALA A 68 3.18 -2.22 0.90
C ALA A 68 3.32 -3.19 -0.27
N SER A 69 3.63 -4.45 0.02
CA SER A 69 3.67 -5.54 -0.95
C SER A 69 2.61 -6.58 -0.62
N LYS A 70 1.97 -7.16 -1.64
CA LYS A 70 0.97 -8.22 -1.46
C LYS A 70 1.47 -9.53 -2.07
N GLN A 71 1.40 -10.58 -1.26
CA GLN A 71 1.54 -11.96 -1.69
C GLN A 71 0.16 -12.64 -1.55
N VAL A 72 -0.31 -13.28 -2.63
CA VAL A 72 -1.56 -14.05 -2.60
C VAL A 72 -1.18 -15.51 -2.39
N ASP A 73 -1.60 -16.08 -1.27
CA ASP A 73 -1.42 -17.48 -0.98
C ASP A 73 -2.64 -18.21 -1.57
N ARG A 74 -2.41 -18.93 -2.68
CA ARG A 74 -3.42 -19.83 -3.22
C ARG A 74 -3.23 -21.19 -2.58
N GLU A 75 -4.04 -21.52 -1.58
CA GLU A 75 -4.14 -22.91 -1.16
C GLU A 75 -4.60 -23.76 -2.36
N LEU A 76 -3.90 -24.87 -2.58
CA LEU A 76 -4.06 -25.77 -3.74
C LEU A 76 -5.30 -26.68 -3.63
N GLU A 77 -6.15 -26.50 -2.63
CA GLU A 77 -7.36 -27.29 -2.42
C GLU A 77 -8.54 -26.65 -3.18
N PRO A 78 -8.99 -27.21 -4.31
CA PRO A 78 -9.94 -26.55 -5.22
C PRO A 78 -11.39 -26.49 -4.73
N GLU A 79 -11.66 -26.91 -3.49
CA GLU A 79 -13.03 -27.20 -3.02
C GLU A 79 -13.62 -26.13 -2.08
N SER A 80 -12.82 -25.24 -1.49
CA SER A 80 -13.33 -24.11 -0.67
C SER A 80 -13.34 -22.76 -1.39
N GLY A 81 -12.51 -22.53 -2.40
CA GLY A 81 -12.46 -21.25 -3.13
C GLY A 81 -11.98 -20.05 -2.29
N ASP A 82 -11.49 -20.29 -1.07
CA ASP A 82 -11.01 -19.26 -0.16
C ASP A 82 -9.64 -18.76 -0.60
N ILE A 83 -9.57 -17.48 -0.95
CA ILE A 83 -8.31 -16.82 -1.34
C ILE A 83 -7.81 -16.05 -0.12
N SER A 84 -6.58 -16.35 0.32
CA SER A 84 -5.90 -15.59 1.36
C SER A 84 -4.79 -14.73 0.77
N ALA A 85 -4.50 -13.62 1.45
CA ALA A 85 -3.44 -12.70 1.08
C ALA A 85 -2.65 -12.28 2.31
N ARG A 86 -1.33 -12.24 2.16
CA ARG A 86 -0.40 -11.62 3.08
C ARG A 86 0.04 -10.29 2.51
N VAL A 87 -0.09 -9.23 3.29
CA VAL A 87 0.41 -7.91 2.97
C VAL A 87 1.54 -7.57 3.92
N THR A 88 2.70 -7.22 3.38
CA THR A 88 3.84 -6.72 4.16
C THR A 88 3.89 -5.21 3.98
N LEU A 89 3.81 -4.46 5.09
CA LEU A 89 4.03 -3.03 5.12
C LEU A 89 5.41 -2.74 5.69
N VAL A 90 6.23 -2.00 4.93
CA VAL A 90 7.53 -1.52 5.38
C VAL A 90 7.44 -0.02 5.59
N ILE A 91 7.61 0.40 6.83
CA ILE A 91 7.60 1.80 7.26
C ILE A 91 9.05 2.20 7.55
N ASP A 92 9.52 3.26 6.91
CA ASP A 92 10.85 3.84 7.09
C ASP A 92 10.67 5.24 7.68
N ILE A 93 11.21 5.44 8.88
CA ILE A 93 11.03 6.61 9.72
C ILE A 93 12.41 7.26 9.91
N LEU A 94 12.55 8.50 9.45
CA LEU A 94 13.80 9.25 9.61
C LEU A 94 13.99 9.72 11.06
N GLU A 95 15.22 9.62 11.56
CA GLU A 95 15.60 10.25 12.82
C GLU A 95 15.41 11.78 12.79
N PRO A 96 15.07 12.42 13.93
CA PRO A 96 14.86 11.85 15.26
C PRO A 96 13.42 11.37 15.51
N TRP A 97 12.63 11.15 14.45
CA TRP A 97 11.21 10.87 14.58
C TRP A 97 10.91 9.42 14.94
N HIS A 98 9.76 9.22 15.57
CA HIS A 98 9.21 7.93 15.91
C HIS A 98 7.68 7.94 15.79
N VAL A 99 7.08 6.76 15.74
CA VAL A 99 5.63 6.56 15.82
C VAL A 99 5.30 5.70 17.03
N THR A 100 4.18 5.99 17.67
CA THR A 100 3.73 5.22 18.84
C THR A 100 3.30 3.82 18.42
N ALA A 101 3.78 2.80 19.13
CA ALA A 101 3.43 1.41 18.87
C ALA A 101 1.92 1.18 19.11
N PRO A 102 1.32 0.16 18.48
CA PRO A 102 -0.08 -0.19 18.67
C PRO A 102 -0.41 -0.45 20.14
N HIS A 103 -1.67 -0.24 20.50
CA HIS A 103 -2.21 -0.50 21.83
C HIS A 103 -1.56 0.33 22.96
N ALA A 104 -0.84 1.40 22.64
CA ALA A 104 -0.47 2.39 23.63
C ALA A 104 -1.73 3.08 24.17
N THR A 105 -2.08 2.79 25.42
CA THR A 105 -3.25 3.36 26.11
C THR A 105 -2.88 4.48 27.08
N ALA A 106 -1.59 4.83 27.15
CA ALA A 106 -1.08 5.81 28.08
C ALA A 106 -0.58 7.08 27.37
N GLY A 107 -0.90 8.23 27.96
CA GLY A 107 -0.57 9.54 27.41
C GLY A 107 -1.58 10.07 26.40
N SER A 108 -1.27 11.24 25.83
CA SER A 108 -2.05 11.91 24.78
C SER A 108 -1.56 11.56 23.37
N PHE A 109 -0.96 10.37 23.21
CA PHE A 109 -0.38 9.91 21.94
C PHE A 109 -1.39 9.08 21.15
N GLU A 110 -1.42 9.26 19.84
CA GLU A 110 -2.19 8.41 18.94
C GLU A 110 -1.37 7.18 18.55
N SER A 111 -1.94 5.99 18.75
CA SER A 111 -1.30 4.73 18.38
C SER A 111 -1.26 4.53 16.86
N LEU A 112 -0.23 3.84 16.36
CA LEU A 112 -0.23 3.31 15.00
C LEU A 112 -1.38 2.32 14.80
N ILE A 113 -2.22 2.57 13.80
CA ILE A 113 -3.32 1.68 13.42
C ILE A 113 -3.19 1.35 11.94
N VAL A 114 -3.03 0.06 11.63
CA VAL A 114 -3.15 -0.48 10.28
C VAL A 114 -4.48 -1.23 10.18
N ALA A 115 -5.23 -1.00 9.10
CA ALA A 115 -6.50 -1.67 8.86
C ALA A 115 -6.81 -1.77 7.37
N LEU A 116 -7.57 -2.80 6.97
CA LEU A 116 -8.19 -2.82 5.65
C LEU A 116 -9.23 -1.71 5.53
N SER A 117 -9.39 -1.17 4.33
CA SER A 117 -10.45 -0.21 4.01
C SER A 117 -11.78 -0.94 3.89
N GLU A 118 -12.83 -0.35 4.44
CA GLU A 118 -14.18 -0.88 4.33
C GLU A 118 -14.61 -1.09 2.87
N GLY A 119 -15.38 -2.16 2.62
CA GLY A 119 -15.92 -2.45 1.29
C GLY A 119 -14.93 -3.04 0.29
N ALA A 120 -13.73 -3.44 0.73
CA ALA A 120 -12.71 -4.00 -0.17
C ALA A 120 -13.00 -5.45 -0.63
N GLY A 121 -14.02 -6.13 -0.11
CA GLY A 121 -14.25 -7.56 -0.39
C GLY A 121 -13.27 -8.50 0.33
N TRP A 122 -12.51 -7.95 1.28
CA TRP A 122 -11.56 -8.66 2.13
C TRP A 122 -11.90 -8.38 3.59
N GLU A 123 -11.61 -9.34 4.45
CA GLU A 123 -11.63 -9.18 5.89
C GLU A 123 -10.23 -9.38 6.47
N THR A 124 -9.94 -8.67 7.56
CA THR A 124 -8.67 -8.82 8.28
C THR A 124 -8.74 -10.06 9.14
N VAL A 125 -7.84 -11.01 8.91
CA VAL A 125 -7.68 -12.21 9.74
C VAL A 125 -6.77 -11.91 10.94
N ALA A 126 -5.62 -11.28 10.67
CA ALA A 126 -4.65 -10.94 11.70
C ALA A 126 -3.77 -9.76 11.26
N ILE A 127 -3.24 -9.02 12.22
CA ILE A 127 -2.19 -8.03 12.01
C ILE A 127 -1.09 -8.31 13.03
N ASN A 128 0.10 -8.59 12.52
CA ASN A 128 1.29 -8.86 13.30
C ASN A 128 2.17 -7.61 13.28
N TYR A 129 2.25 -6.95 14.43
CA TYR A 129 3.18 -5.88 14.66
C TYR A 129 4.47 -6.45 15.27
N PRO A 130 5.65 -5.95 14.90
CA PRO A 130 6.90 -6.39 15.52
C PRO A 130 7.02 -5.85 16.95
N GLU A 131 8.05 -6.29 17.69
CA GLU A 131 8.36 -5.69 18.98
C GLU A 131 8.77 -4.20 18.81
N PRO A 132 8.38 -3.30 19.74
CA PRO A 132 8.81 -1.91 19.75
C PRO A 132 10.33 -1.76 19.67
N THR A 133 10.81 -0.77 18.91
CA THR A 133 12.26 -0.50 18.79
C THR A 133 12.78 0.30 19.97
N GLY A 134 11.90 0.92 20.74
CA GLY A 134 12.22 1.64 21.96
C GLY A 134 10.98 1.96 22.77
N THR A 135 11.16 2.76 23.81
CA THR A 135 10.07 3.20 24.69
C THR A 135 10.20 4.68 25.04
N LEU A 136 9.05 5.30 25.33
CA LEU A 136 8.94 6.64 25.88
C LEU A 136 8.25 6.60 27.24
N GLN A 137 8.69 7.48 28.13
CA GLN A 137 8.04 7.69 29.41
C GLN A 137 6.97 8.76 29.29
N SER A 138 5.73 8.39 29.57
CA SER A 138 4.56 9.28 29.54
C SER A 138 3.90 9.29 30.91
N GLY A 139 4.37 10.17 31.79
CA GLY A 139 3.97 10.14 33.20
C GLY A 139 4.52 8.89 33.88
N ASP A 140 3.64 8.08 34.47
CA ASP A 140 4.01 6.83 35.15
C ASP A 140 3.95 5.59 34.24
N ALA A 141 3.70 5.79 32.94
CA ALA A 141 3.51 4.71 31.99
C ALA A 141 4.58 4.72 30.90
N GLU A 142 5.01 3.53 30.53
CA GLU A 142 5.93 3.29 29.44
C GLU A 142 5.16 2.97 28.16
N VAL A 143 5.48 3.71 27.09
CA VAL A 143 4.82 3.61 25.79
C VAL A 143 5.83 3.11 24.78
N GLY A 144 5.55 1.97 24.13
CA GLY A 144 6.39 1.46 23.05
C GLY A 144 6.38 2.40 21.86
N ILE A 145 7.52 2.54 21.20
CA ILE A 145 7.68 3.33 19.97
C ILE A 145 8.41 2.54 18.88
N TYR A 146 8.23 3.01 17.66
CA TYR A 146 8.91 2.55 16.45
C TYR A 146 9.72 3.68 15.84
N SER A 147 10.99 3.40 15.57
CA SER A 147 11.97 4.28 14.95
C SER A 147 12.77 3.51 13.91
N GLY A 148 13.28 4.22 12.89
CA GLY A 148 13.98 3.57 11.77
C GLY A 148 13.02 2.74 10.91
N VAL A 149 13.41 1.52 10.58
CA VAL A 149 12.65 0.64 9.67
C VAL A 149 11.83 -0.39 10.45
N VAL A 150 10.52 -0.41 10.19
CA VAL A 150 9.57 -1.32 10.84
C VAL A 150 8.77 -2.08 9.79
N THR A 151 8.60 -3.38 9.99
CA THR A 151 7.86 -4.27 9.09
C THR A 151 6.64 -4.84 9.79
N ILE A 152 5.46 -4.62 9.23
CA ILE A 152 4.16 -5.08 9.75
C ILE A 152 3.55 -6.05 8.75
N GLU A 153 3.02 -7.17 9.24
CA GLU A 153 2.33 -8.14 8.39
C GLU A 153 0.83 -8.11 8.65
N LEU A 154 0.03 -8.00 7.59
CA LEU A 154 -1.42 -8.11 7.63
C LEU A 154 -1.84 -9.34 6.84
N HIS A 155 -2.64 -10.19 7.48
CA HIS A 155 -3.25 -11.36 6.87
C HIS A 155 -4.73 -11.06 6.59
N ALA A 156 -5.17 -11.35 5.36
CA ALA A 156 -6.53 -11.11 4.92
C ALA A 156 -7.10 -12.33 4.21
N SER A 157 -8.41 -12.55 4.37
CA SER A 157 -9.19 -13.53 3.62
C SER A 157 -10.20 -12.81 2.73
N ARG A 158 -10.48 -13.39 1.57
CA ARG A 158 -11.46 -12.86 0.63
C ARG A 158 -12.86 -13.27 1.05
N LEU A 159 -13.79 -12.33 1.02
CA LEU A 159 -15.19 -12.61 1.28
C LEU A 159 -15.84 -13.31 0.08
N ALA A 160 -16.63 -14.35 0.33
CA ALA A 160 -17.22 -15.22 -0.70
C ALA A 160 -18.11 -14.49 -1.74
N GLN A 161 -18.62 -13.29 -1.43
CA GLN A 161 -19.43 -12.48 -2.33
C GLN A 161 -18.63 -11.57 -3.27
N GLY A 162 -17.30 -11.73 -3.28
CA GLY A 162 -16.43 -10.81 -3.98
C GLY A 162 -16.37 -10.98 -5.50
N GLY A 163 -16.63 -9.91 -6.25
CA GLY A 163 -16.50 -9.87 -7.71
C GLY A 163 -15.05 -9.90 -8.20
N ALA A 164 -14.82 -10.23 -9.48
CA ALA A 164 -13.47 -10.36 -10.08
C ALA A 164 -12.59 -9.08 -10.04
N ALA A 165 -13.18 -7.91 -9.75
CA ALA A 165 -12.46 -6.65 -9.55
C ALA A 165 -11.74 -6.56 -8.18
N GLU A 166 -11.98 -7.50 -7.28
CA GLU A 166 -11.58 -7.44 -5.87
C GLU A 166 -10.24 -8.12 -5.58
N ASN A 167 -9.37 -8.29 -6.57
CA ASN A 167 -7.99 -8.69 -6.31
C ASN A 167 -7.16 -7.55 -5.67
N ARG A 168 -7.71 -6.35 -5.49
CA ARG A 168 -7.01 -5.20 -4.89
C ARG A 168 -7.36 -5.11 -3.41
N LEU A 169 -6.36 -4.97 -2.55
CA LEU A 169 -6.56 -4.62 -1.15
C LEU A 169 -6.22 -3.14 -0.96
N SER A 170 -7.10 -2.41 -0.29
CA SER A 170 -6.85 -1.04 0.14
C SER A 170 -6.58 -1.04 1.64
N ILE A 171 -5.42 -0.58 2.06
CA ILE A 171 -4.98 -0.54 3.46
C ILE A 171 -4.90 0.91 3.89
N ASN A 172 -5.47 1.21 5.05
CA ASN A 172 -5.32 2.49 5.73
C ASN A 172 -4.33 2.32 6.88
N ALA A 173 -3.34 3.21 6.92
CA ALA A 173 -2.44 3.39 8.06
C ALA A 173 -2.72 4.77 8.66
N TYR A 174 -3.10 4.79 9.94
CA TYR A 174 -3.22 6.00 10.74
C TYR A 174 -1.96 6.15 11.57
N ILE A 175 -1.27 7.26 11.39
CA ILE A 175 0.08 7.46 11.91
C ILE A 175 0.15 8.84 12.55
N GLN A 176 0.76 8.91 13.72
CA GLN A 176 1.22 10.16 14.31
C GLN A 176 2.73 10.08 14.51
N LEU A 177 3.44 11.06 13.94
CA LEU A 177 4.88 11.20 14.11
C LEU A 177 5.18 12.15 15.27
N CYS A 178 6.10 11.75 16.11
CA CYS A 178 6.60 12.55 17.21
C CYS A 178 8.13 12.56 17.22
N ASP A 179 8.72 13.63 17.72
CA ASP A 179 10.09 13.69 18.19
C ASP A 179 10.07 13.93 19.72
N ASP A 180 11.22 14.15 20.34
CA ASP A 180 11.32 14.37 21.79
C ASP A 180 10.68 15.69 22.27
N GLU A 181 10.39 16.62 21.36
CA GLU A 181 9.85 17.95 21.68
C GLU A 181 8.37 18.10 21.34
N LYS A 182 7.89 17.42 20.29
CA LYS A 182 6.56 17.63 19.73
C LYS A 182 6.04 16.43 18.95
N CYS A 183 4.72 16.41 18.82
CA CYS A 183 4.00 15.54 17.89
C CYS A 183 3.38 16.33 16.75
N LEU A 184 3.43 15.78 15.55
CA LEU A 184 2.67 16.27 14.40
C LEU A 184 1.21 15.83 14.51
N LEU A 185 0.36 16.42 13.66
CA LEU A 185 -1.02 15.99 13.55
C LEU A 185 -1.09 14.57 12.97
N PRO A 186 -2.03 13.73 13.43
CA PRO A 186 -2.24 12.41 12.85
C PRO A 186 -2.60 12.49 11.37
N GLU A 187 -1.99 11.62 10.58
CA GLU A 187 -2.23 11.49 9.15
C GLU A 187 -2.78 10.10 8.81
N LYS A 188 -3.68 10.06 7.82
CA LYS A 188 -4.21 8.81 7.25
C LYS A 188 -3.57 8.59 5.88
N LEU A 189 -2.84 7.49 5.73
CA LEU A 189 -2.26 7.04 4.47
C LEU A 189 -3.05 5.87 3.91
N THR A 190 -3.34 5.90 2.62
CA THR A 190 -4.03 4.79 1.91
C THR A 190 -3.11 4.18 0.86
N LEU A 191 -2.86 2.87 0.99
CA LEU A 191 -2.07 2.06 0.06
C LEU A 191 -2.98 1.04 -0.63
N VAL A 192 -2.83 0.88 -1.96
CA VAL A 192 -3.63 -0.08 -2.74
C VAL A 192 -2.72 -1.09 -3.41
N VAL A 193 -2.79 -2.36 -2.96
CA VAL A 193 -1.94 -3.49 -3.39
C VAL A 193 -2.71 -4.55 -4.17
#